data_AF-A0ABD5MDH4-F1
#
_entry.id   AF-A0ABD5MDH4-F1
#
_cell.length_a   1.000
_cell.length_b   1.000
_cell.length_c   1.000
_cell.angle_alpha   90.00
_cell.angle_beta   90.00
_cell.angle_gamma   90.00
#
_symmetry.space_group_name_H-M   'P 1'
#
loop_
_entity.id
_entity.type
_entity.pdbx_description
1 polymer ?
#
loop_
_entity_poly.entity_id
_entity_poly.type
_entity_poly.pdbx_seq_one_letter_code
_entity_poly.pdbx_strand_id
1 'polypeptide(L)'
;MPISAEQFESITESDDGPTPGTNAYEILSFLEAHAEEAFTQSEIAEATGINKGSVGPTLTRLRDTGRVDHKGVYWRVSDHVRSLDAAAAHTDDVAASYEDEPMAYDEWQEHAVDPRKERE
;
A
#
# COMPACT_ATOMS: atom_id res chain seq x y z
N MET A 1 12.97 -28.28 -8.35
CA MET A 1 12.49 -28.19 -9.75
C MET A 1 12.88 -26.83 -10.28
N PRO A 2 13.67 -26.72 -11.36
CA PRO A 2 13.92 -25.43 -12.01
C PRO A 2 12.66 -24.95 -12.74
N ILE A 3 12.47 -23.63 -12.82
CA ILE A 3 11.43 -22.99 -13.63
C ILE A 3 12.02 -22.53 -14.97
N SER A 4 11.19 -22.40 -16.01
CA SER A 4 11.64 -21.86 -17.31
C SER A 4 11.87 -20.34 -17.24
N ALA A 5 12.66 -19.79 -18.17
CA ALA A 5 12.87 -18.35 -18.27
C ALA A 5 11.55 -17.58 -18.46
N GLU A 6 10.64 -18.10 -19.30
CA GLU A 6 9.31 -17.53 -19.50
C GLU A 6 8.47 -17.54 -18.22
N GLN A 7 8.60 -18.60 -17.41
CA GLN A 7 7.90 -18.70 -16.14
C GLN A 7 8.47 -17.71 -15.10
N PHE A 8 9.79 -17.46 -15.12
CA PHE A 8 10.42 -16.44 -14.28
C PHE A 8 9.93 -15.03 -14.61
N GLU A 9 9.84 -14.67 -15.90
CA GLU A 9 9.31 -13.36 -16.34
C GLU A 9 7.81 -13.18 -16.01
N SER A 10 7.06 -14.27 -15.82
CA SER A 10 5.66 -14.23 -15.39
C SER A 10 5.48 -14.07 -13.87
N ILE A 11 6.57 -14.16 -13.09
CA ILE A 11 6.53 -13.87 -11.66
C ILE A 11 6.45 -12.35 -11.52
N THR A 12 5.22 -11.84 -11.44
CA THR A 12 4.99 -10.50 -10.92
C THR A 12 5.38 -10.52 -9.45
N GLU A 13 6.34 -9.67 -9.05
CA GLU A 13 6.47 -9.31 -7.63
C GLU A 13 5.13 -8.71 -7.23
N SER A 14 4.35 -9.46 -6.44
CA SER A 14 3.08 -8.97 -5.92
C SER A 14 3.36 -7.65 -5.20
N ASP A 15 2.89 -6.54 -5.76
CA ASP A 15 2.95 -5.20 -5.16
C ASP A 15 2.02 -5.07 -3.92
N ASP A 16 1.35 -6.17 -3.59
CA ASP A 16 0.45 -6.38 -2.46
C ASP A 16 1.23 -6.56 -1.13
N GLY A 17 2.08 -5.59 -0.80
CA GLY A 17 2.72 -5.46 0.50
C GLY A 17 3.39 -6.72 1.09
N PRO A 18 3.77 -6.68 2.37
CA PRO A 18 4.24 -7.87 3.07
C PRO A 18 3.10 -8.85 3.36
N THR A 19 3.30 -10.15 3.10
CA THR A 19 2.31 -11.18 3.46
C THR A 19 2.24 -11.40 4.99
N PRO A 20 1.04 -11.60 5.57
CA PRO A 20 0.88 -11.93 6.99
C PRO A 20 1.78 -13.06 7.48
N GLY A 21 2.34 -12.91 8.69
CA GLY A 21 3.27 -13.87 9.29
C GLY A 21 4.72 -13.79 8.77
N THR A 22 5.03 -12.86 7.88
CA THR A 22 6.41 -12.53 7.51
C THR A 22 7.00 -11.47 8.43
N ASN A 23 8.33 -11.47 8.63
CA ASN A 23 8.99 -10.42 9.42
C ASN A 23 8.69 -9.01 8.90
N ALA A 24 8.53 -8.84 7.59
CA ALA A 24 8.22 -7.55 6.99
C ALA A 24 6.81 -7.09 7.37
N TYR A 25 5.84 -7.99 7.39
CA TYR A 25 4.47 -7.71 7.82
C TYR A 25 4.43 -7.31 9.29
N GLU A 26 5.00 -8.12 10.18
CA GLU A 26 4.99 -7.85 11.62
C GLU A 26 5.66 -6.51 11.98
N ILE A 27 6.80 -6.19 11.32
CA ILE A 27 7.47 -4.90 11.50
C ILE A 27 6.61 -3.74 10.99
N LEU A 28 6.04 -3.87 9.78
CA LEU A 28 5.26 -2.81 9.19
C LEU A 28 3.97 -2.55 10.00
N SER A 29 3.25 -3.60 10.39
CA SER A 29 2.05 -3.50 11.22
C SER A 29 2.34 -2.87 12.59
N PHE A 30 3.48 -3.19 13.21
CA PHE A 30 3.92 -2.50 14.43
C PHE A 30 4.12 -1.00 14.19
N LEU A 31 4.84 -0.62 13.13
CA LEU A 31 5.10 0.79 12.84
C LEU A 31 3.84 1.56 12.45
N GLU A 32 2.88 0.93 11.76
CA GLU A 32 1.58 1.51 11.43
C GLU A 32 0.72 1.75 12.68
N ALA A 33 0.73 0.80 13.62
CA ALA A 33 0.06 0.98 14.92
C ALA A 33 0.64 2.12 15.76
N HIS A 34 1.89 2.50 15.48
CA HIS A 34 2.65 3.55 16.15
C HIS A 34 3.09 4.66 15.19
N ALA A 35 2.20 5.08 14.30
CA ALA A 35 2.56 5.92 13.15
C ALA A 35 3.14 7.31 13.47
N GLU A 36 2.91 7.83 14.69
CA GLU A 36 3.41 9.12 15.16
C GLU A 36 4.77 9.02 15.90
N GLU A 37 5.32 7.81 16.00
CA GLU A 37 6.53 7.49 16.76
C GLU A 37 7.65 6.98 15.84
N ALA A 38 8.89 7.02 16.33
CA ALA A 38 10.04 6.46 15.62
C ALA A 38 10.88 5.60 16.58
N PHE A 39 11.36 4.47 16.08
CA PHE A 39 11.98 3.42 16.88
C PHE A 39 13.34 3.02 16.34
N THR A 40 14.24 2.63 17.23
CA THR A 40 15.49 1.98 16.86
C THR A 40 15.24 0.53 16.44
N GLN A 41 16.20 -0.08 15.74
CA GLN A 41 16.12 -1.50 15.39
C GLN A 41 16.02 -2.42 16.62
N SER A 42 16.61 -2.02 17.75
CA SER A 42 16.55 -2.83 18.98
C SER A 42 15.16 -2.78 19.62
N GLU A 43 14.52 -1.61 19.65
CA GLU A 43 13.15 -1.45 20.14
C GLU A 43 12.16 -2.20 19.24
N ILE A 44 12.32 -2.12 17.91
CA ILE A 44 11.50 -2.88 16.96
C ILE A 44 11.66 -4.38 17.20
N ALA A 45 12.90 -4.87 17.36
CA ALA A 45 13.15 -6.28 17.63
C ALA A 45 12.52 -6.75 18.96
N GLU A 46 12.55 -5.91 19.99
CA GLU A 46 11.94 -6.19 21.29
C GLU A 46 10.41 -6.23 21.19
N ALA A 47 9.80 -5.23 20.55
CA ALA A 47 8.35 -5.11 20.41
C ALA A 47 7.74 -6.23 19.55
N THR A 48 8.43 -6.62 18.46
CA THR A 48 7.93 -7.62 17.51
C THR A 48 8.38 -9.05 17.84
N GLY A 49 9.35 -9.23 18.74
CA GLY A 49 9.96 -10.52 19.02
C GLY A 49 10.82 -11.09 17.87
N ILE A 50 11.06 -10.32 16.81
CA ILE A 50 11.86 -10.74 15.66
C ILE A 50 13.34 -10.76 16.01
N ASN A 51 14.07 -11.73 15.45
CA ASN A 51 15.53 -11.78 15.60
C ASN A 51 16.18 -10.49 15.10
N LYS A 52 17.03 -9.87 15.94
CA LYS A 52 17.78 -8.63 15.64
C LYS A 52 18.54 -8.69 14.30
N GLY A 53 19.07 -9.86 13.93
CA GLY A 53 19.76 -10.06 12.65
C GLY A 53 18.85 -9.96 11.42
N SER A 54 17.55 -10.16 11.60
CA SER A 54 16.54 -10.07 10.55
C SER A 54 15.91 -8.68 10.44
N VAL A 55 15.83 -7.92 11.54
CA VAL A 55 15.19 -6.59 11.58
C VAL A 55 15.86 -5.60 10.63
N GLY A 56 17.19 -5.45 10.70
CA GLY A 56 17.93 -4.50 9.85
C GLY A 56 17.76 -4.72 8.34
N PRO A 57 18.00 -5.94 7.81
CA PRO A 57 17.77 -6.25 6.40
C PRO A 57 16.31 -6.07 5.97
N THR A 58 15.35 -6.39 6.86
CA THR A 58 13.92 -6.25 6.56
C THR A 58 13.52 -4.78 6.46
N LEU A 59 13.95 -3.94 7.41
CA LEU A 59 13.73 -2.49 7.39
C LEU A 59 14.37 -1.84 6.16
N THR A 60 15.54 -2.33 5.74
CA THR A 60 16.19 -1.85 4.51
C THR A 60 15.31 -2.11 3.30
N ARG A 61 14.77 -3.32 3.15
CA ARG A 61 13.85 -3.65 2.05
C ARG A 61 12.57 -2.83 2.09
N LEU A 62 11.97 -2.66 3.27
CA LEU A 62 10.77 -1.83 3.44
C LEU A 62 11.02 -0.36 3.08
N ARG A 63 12.23 0.16 3.34
CA ARG A 63 12.61 1.51 2.94
C ARG A 63 12.81 1.61 1.43
N ASP A 64 13.44 0.60 0.83
CA ASP A 64 13.68 0.58 -0.61
C ASP A 64 12.36 0.54 -1.41
N THR A 65 11.27 0.01 -0.81
CA THR A 65 9.89 0.08 -1.33
C THR A 65 9.08 1.28 -0.83
N GLY A 66 9.71 2.22 -0.11
CA GLY A 66 9.09 3.46 0.37
C GLY A 66 8.08 3.29 1.52
N ARG A 67 8.01 2.12 2.15
CA ARG A 67 7.06 1.84 3.25
C ARG A 67 7.49 2.45 4.59
N VAL A 68 8.79 2.64 4.80
CA VAL A 68 9.35 3.22 6.03
C VAL A 68 10.39 4.30 5.75
N ASP A 69 10.47 5.29 6.64
CA ASP A 69 11.50 6.32 6.63
C ASP A 69 12.61 5.96 7.62
N HIS A 70 13.85 6.37 7.32
CA HIS A 70 15.01 6.17 8.18
C HIS A 70 15.78 7.48 8.43
N LYS A 71 16.06 7.80 9.70
CA LYS A 71 16.89 8.96 10.08
C LYS A 71 17.78 8.62 11.27
N GLY A 72 19.09 8.66 11.05
CA GLY A 72 20.06 8.32 12.09
C GLY A 72 20.00 6.84 12.45
N VAL A 73 19.47 6.54 13.64
CA VAL A 73 19.23 5.16 14.11
C VAL A 73 17.73 4.81 14.15
N TYR A 74 16.87 5.79 13.85
CA TYR A 74 15.43 5.70 14.03
C TYR A 74 14.71 5.41 12.72
N TRP A 75 13.66 4.60 12.83
CA TRP A 75 12.81 4.11 11.76
C TRP A 75 11.35 4.39 12.12
N ARG A 76 10.54 4.74 11.13
CA ARG A 76 9.09 4.92 11.28
C ARG A 76 8.37 4.58 10.00
N VAL A 77 7.06 4.39 10.06
CA VAL A 77 6.22 4.28 8.85
C VAL A 77 6.31 5.57 8.02
N SER A 78 6.27 5.44 6.69
CA SER A 78 6.33 6.61 5.80
C SER A 78 4.96 7.32 5.71
N ASP A 79 4.95 8.64 5.85
CA ASP A 79 3.72 9.44 5.70
C ASP A 79 3.16 9.38 4.27
N HIS A 80 4.04 9.17 3.28
CA HIS A 80 3.62 9.07 1.88
C HIS A 80 2.65 7.90 1.67
N VAL A 81 2.98 6.74 2.22
CA VAL A 81 2.15 5.54 2.11
C VAL A 81 0.84 5.73 2.88
N ARG A 82 0.90 6.31 4.09
CA ARG A 82 -0.30 6.66 4.85
C ARG A 82 -1.23 7.60 4.07
N SER A 83 -0.68 8.58 3.34
CA SER A 83 -1.49 9.49 2.53
C SER A 83 -2.15 8.80 1.33
N LEU A 84 -1.47 7.82 0.71
CA LEU A 84 -2.03 7.03 -0.39
C LEU A 84 -3.14 6.11 0.11
N ASP A 85 -2.94 5.41 1.23
CA ASP A 85 -3.94 4.54 1.84
C ASP A 85 -5.18 5.34 2.27
N ALA A 86 -4.99 6.51 2.87
CA ALA A 86 -6.10 7.40 3.24
C ALA A 86 -6.89 7.88 2.01
N ALA A 87 -6.21 8.18 0.90
CA ALA A 87 -6.87 8.58 -0.35
C ALA A 87 -7.66 7.41 -0.99
N ALA A 88 -7.08 6.20 -0.98
CA ALA A 88 -7.75 5.00 -1.45
C ALA A 88 -9.00 4.69 -0.61
N ALA A 89 -8.87 4.66 0.71
CA ALA A 89 -9.98 4.42 1.63
C ALA A 89 -11.11 5.47 1.47
N HIS A 90 -10.76 6.74 1.25
CA HIS A 90 -11.76 7.77 0.98
C HIS A 90 -12.50 7.54 -0.33
N THR A 91 -11.80 7.09 -1.37
CA THR A 91 -12.41 6.77 -2.67
C THR A 91 -13.37 5.60 -2.55
N ASP A 92 -13.01 4.57 -1.80
CA ASP A 92 -13.88 3.41 -1.54
C ASP A 92 -15.13 3.78 -0.75
N ASP A 93 -15.00 4.61 0.30
CA ASP A 93 -16.14 5.10 1.10
C ASP A 93 -17.11 5.95 0.24
N VAL A 94 -16.56 6.82 -0.62
CA VAL A 94 -17.36 7.57 -1.59
C VAL A 94 -18.04 6.62 -2.58
N ALA A 95 -17.32 5.66 -3.16
CA ALA A 95 -17.89 4.71 -4.10
C ALA A 95 -19.05 3.92 -3.47
N ALA A 96 -18.85 3.38 -2.26
CA ALA A 96 -19.86 2.66 -1.50
C ALA A 96 -21.10 3.52 -1.21
N SER A 97 -20.94 4.83 -0.98
CA SER A 97 -22.07 5.73 -0.77
C SER A 97 -22.99 5.91 -2.00
N TYR A 98 -22.47 5.65 -3.21
CA TYR A 98 -23.24 5.73 -4.45
C TYR A 98 -23.71 4.36 -4.97
N GLU A 99 -23.30 3.23 -4.37
CA GLU A 99 -23.69 1.89 -4.83
C GLU A 99 -25.18 1.57 -4.62
N ASP A 100 -25.85 2.24 -3.68
CA ASP A 100 -27.29 2.07 -3.41
C ASP A 100 -28.19 2.85 -4.40
N GLU A 101 -27.63 3.80 -5.15
CA GLU A 101 -28.37 4.56 -6.15
C GLU A 101 -28.10 4.02 -7.56
N PRO A 102 -29.15 3.64 -8.33
CA PRO A 102 -28.95 3.26 -9.71
C PRO A 102 -28.35 4.43 -10.47
N MET A 103 -27.33 4.14 -11.29
CA MET A 103 -26.70 5.12 -12.17
C MET A 103 -27.79 5.89 -12.93
N ALA A 104 -27.83 7.22 -12.79
CA ALA A 104 -28.88 8.10 -13.33
C ALA A 104 -28.78 8.28 -14.85
N TYR A 105 -28.63 7.18 -15.59
CA TYR A 105 -28.30 7.14 -17.00
C TYR A 105 -29.25 7.99 -17.86
N ASP A 106 -30.55 7.92 -17.59
CA ASP A 106 -31.57 8.66 -18.35
C ASP A 106 -31.43 10.19 -18.18
N GLU A 107 -31.08 10.68 -16.98
CA GLU A 107 -30.85 12.10 -16.71
C GLU A 107 -29.56 12.60 -17.38
N TRP A 108 -28.48 11.80 -17.32
CA TRP A 108 -27.23 12.12 -17.99
C TRP A 108 -27.37 12.11 -19.52
N GLN A 109 -28.20 11.23 -20.08
CA GLN A 109 -28.48 11.17 -21.51
C GLN A 109 -29.22 12.41 -22.04
N GLU A 110 -30.08 13.04 -21.24
CA GLU A 110 -30.77 14.28 -21.63
C GLU A 110 -29.78 15.43 -21.89
N HIS A 111 -28.69 15.46 -21.13
CA HIS A 111 -27.63 16.47 -21.24
C HIS A 111 -26.43 16.03 -22.10
N ALA A 112 -26.42 14.79 -22.58
CA ALA A 112 -25.33 14.27 -23.38
C ALA A 112 -25.33 14.90 -24.78
N VAL A 113 -24.22 15.56 -25.13
CA VAL A 113 -23.99 16.06 -26.49
C VAL A 113 -23.73 14.87 -27.41
N ASP A 114 -24.49 14.75 -28.50
CA ASP A 114 -24.24 13.74 -29.54
C ASP A 114 -23.22 14.28 -30.55
N PRO A 115 -21.95 13.82 -30.52
CA PRO A 115 -20.90 14.34 -31.40
C PRO A 115 -21.14 14.02 -32.88
N ARG A 116 -22.11 13.15 -33.21
CA ARG A 116 -22.51 12.86 -34.60
C ARG A 116 -23.42 13.94 -35.19
N LYS A 117 -23.98 14.82 -34.36
CA LYS A 117 -24.87 15.92 -34.79
C LYS A 117 -24.16 17.27 -34.89
N GLU A 118 -22.92 17.40 -34.38
CA GLU A 118 -22.16 18.66 -34.38
C GLU A 118 -21.13 18.78 -35.53
N ARG A 119 -21.08 17.82 -36.45
CA ARG A 119 -20.17 17.87 -37.60
C ARG A 119 -20.83 18.53 -38.81
N GLU A 120 -21.00 19.85 -38.75
CA GLU A 120 -21.26 20.72 -39.93
C GLU A 120 -19.99 21.50 -40.32
#